data_AF-A0A1P6CE26-F1
#
_entry.id   AF-A0A1P6CE26-F1
#
_cell.length_a   1.000
_cell.length_b   1.000
_cell.length_c   1.000
_cell.angle_alpha   90.00
_cell.angle_beta   90.00
_cell.angle_gamma   90.00
#
_symmetry.space_group_name_H-M   'P 1'
#
loop_
_entity.id
_entity.type
_entity.pdbx_description
1 polymer ?
#
loop_
_entity_poly.entity_id
_entity_poly.type
_entity_poly.pdbx_seq_one_letter_code
_entity_poly.pdbx_strand_id
1 'polypeptide(L)'
;MPGSVYATEAYAAPETFEKEYRPDYADIWACGIFLYFLLKSDVPWEIADRKRDNDYFTWCQTEHKANFFRFQKSCETVAEFLMKMLQNDVNERATIDEILAHQWLQQ
;
A
#
# COMPACT_ATOMS: atom_id res chain seq x y z
N MET A 1 -13.94 -26.32 -9.22
CA MET A 1 -12.90 -25.28 -9.38
C MET A 1 -12.86 -24.52 -8.08
N PRO A 2 -11.69 -24.30 -7.45
CA PRO A 2 -11.61 -23.48 -6.25
C PRO A 2 -12.04 -22.05 -6.62
N GLY A 3 -12.87 -21.45 -5.76
CA GLY A 3 -13.61 -20.23 -6.05
C GLY A 3 -12.72 -19.10 -6.58
N SER A 4 -13.12 -18.53 -7.70
CA SER A 4 -12.53 -17.31 -8.25
C SER A 4 -12.55 -16.21 -7.19
N VAL A 5 -11.37 -15.75 -6.80
CA VAL A 5 -11.22 -14.55 -5.99
C VAL A 5 -11.55 -13.37 -6.89
N TYR A 6 -12.66 -12.67 -6.63
CA TYR A 6 -13.07 -11.45 -7.35
C TYR A 6 -12.42 -10.20 -6.76
N ALA A 7 -11.13 -10.28 -6.43
CA ALA A 7 -10.33 -9.13 -6.05
C ALA A 7 -9.26 -8.93 -7.10
N THR A 8 -8.95 -7.68 -7.42
CA THR A 8 -7.71 -7.37 -8.13
C THR A 8 -6.57 -7.55 -7.13
N GLU A 9 -5.85 -8.67 -7.21
CA GLU A 9 -4.84 -9.09 -6.21
C GLU A 9 -3.82 -8.01 -5.87
N ALA A 10 -3.51 -7.12 -6.83
CA ALA A 10 -2.60 -5.99 -6.64
C ALA A 10 -3.04 -5.00 -5.54
N TYR A 11 -4.35 -4.90 -5.29
CA TYR A 11 -4.94 -3.99 -4.29
C TYR A 11 -5.14 -4.65 -2.93
N ALA A 12 -5.04 -5.98 -2.85
CA ALA A 12 -5.22 -6.70 -1.61
C ALA A 12 -4.07 -6.39 -0.64
N ALA A 13 -4.43 -6.14 0.62
CA ALA A 13 -3.45 -5.92 1.68
C ALA A 13 -2.74 -7.24 2.05
N PRO A 14 -1.52 -7.21 2.60
CA PRO A 14 -0.76 -8.41 2.92
C PRO A 14 -1.50 -9.36 3.86
N GLU A 15 -2.21 -8.80 4.85
CA GLU A 15 -3.00 -9.54 5.83
C GLU A 15 -4.27 -10.19 5.23
N THR A 16 -4.66 -9.84 4.00
CA THR A 16 -5.82 -10.45 3.32
C THR A 16 -5.64 -11.95 3.12
N PHE A 17 -4.39 -12.41 3.08
CA PHE A 17 -4.04 -13.83 2.96
C PHE A 17 -3.82 -14.51 4.32
N GLU A 18 -3.96 -13.78 5.41
CA GLU A 18 -3.78 -14.26 6.78
C GLU A 18 -5.11 -14.55 7.48
N LYS A 19 -5.04 -15.17 8.68
CA LYS A 19 -6.25 -15.54 9.44
C LYS A 19 -6.90 -14.35 10.15
N GLU A 20 -6.11 -13.34 10.53
CA GLU A 20 -6.58 -12.17 11.27
C GLU A 20 -6.70 -10.98 10.31
N TYR A 21 -7.84 -10.92 9.64
CA TYR A 21 -8.16 -9.86 8.67
C TYR A 21 -8.75 -8.63 9.36
N ARG A 22 -8.19 -7.46 9.04
CA ARG A 22 -8.62 -6.14 9.54
C ARG A 22 -9.14 -5.28 8.36
N PRO A 23 -10.46 -5.30 8.08
CA PRO A 23 -11.01 -4.70 6.87
C PRO A 23 -10.78 -3.18 6.78
N ASP A 24 -10.89 -2.50 7.92
CA ASP A 24 -10.64 -1.06 8.07
C ASP A 24 -9.24 -0.66 7.58
N TYR A 25 -8.21 -1.43 7.95
CA TYR A 25 -6.85 -1.17 7.51
C TYR A 25 -6.59 -1.67 6.09
N ALA A 26 -7.21 -2.77 5.68
CA ALA A 26 -7.09 -3.29 4.32
C ALA A 26 -7.62 -2.30 3.28
N ASP A 27 -8.71 -1.60 3.58
CA ASP A 27 -9.23 -0.53 2.72
C ASP A 27 -8.25 0.64 2.59
N ILE A 28 -7.59 1.03 3.69
CA ILE A 28 -6.54 2.07 3.68
C ILE A 28 -5.38 1.65 2.76
N TRP A 29 -4.96 0.39 2.83
CA TRP A 29 -3.95 -0.15 1.92
C TRP A 29 -4.39 -0.08 0.46
N ALA A 30 -5.60 -0.55 0.15
CA ALA A 30 -6.14 -0.53 -1.21
C ALA A 30 -6.23 0.90 -1.76
N CYS A 31 -6.64 1.87 -0.94
CA CYS A 31 -6.60 3.29 -1.29
C CYS A 31 -5.17 3.78 -1.57
N GLY A 32 -4.17 3.29 -0.84
CA GLY A 32 -2.76 3.57 -1.10
C GLY A 32 -2.31 3.04 -2.46
N ILE A 33 -2.63 1.79 -2.79
CA ILE A 33 -2.33 1.22 -4.12
C ILE A 33 -3.02 2.02 -5.23
N PHE A 34 -4.28 2.41 -5.03
CA PHE A 34 -5.00 3.24 -6.00
C PHE A 34 -4.37 4.62 -6.16
N LEU A 35 -3.95 5.27 -5.08
CA LEU A 35 -3.23 6.54 -5.15
C LEU A 35 -1.90 6.38 -5.91
N TYR A 36 -1.14 5.31 -5.66
CA TYR A 36 0.07 5.02 -6.41
C TYR A 36 -0.23 4.87 -7.91
N PHE A 37 -1.30 4.14 -8.26
CA PHE A 37 -1.76 4.00 -9.63
C PHE A 37 -2.10 5.35 -10.27
N LEU A 38 -2.78 6.26 -9.57
CA LEU A 38 -3.06 7.60 -10.08
C LEU A 38 -1.78 8.43 -10.33
N LEU A 39 -0.72 8.21 -9.54
CA LEU A 39 0.53 8.97 -9.64
C LEU A 39 1.50 8.41 -10.68
N LYS A 40 1.48 7.11 -10.93
CA LYS A 40 2.46 6.40 -11.77
C LYS A 40 1.85 5.73 -12.99
N SER A 41 0.53 5.66 -13.08
CA SER A 41 -0.23 4.91 -14.09
C SER A 41 0.11 3.42 -14.14
N ASP A 42 0.56 2.88 -13.01
CA ASP A 42 0.96 1.47 -12.84
C ASP A 42 0.78 1.04 -11.38
N VAL A 43 0.79 -0.25 -11.10
CA VAL A 43 0.76 -0.81 -9.73
C VAL A 43 2.18 -1.13 -9.26
N PRO A 44 2.44 -1.11 -7.93
CA PRO A 44 3.80 -1.33 -7.44
C PRO A 44 4.22 -2.81 -7.43
N TRP A 45 3.24 -3.72 -7.51
CA TRP A 45 3.38 -5.19 -7.54
C TRP A 45 2.06 -5.80 -8.01
N GLU A 46 2.10 -7.07 -8.44
CA GLU A 46 0.91 -7.84 -8.83
C GLU A 46 0.17 -8.40 -7.61
N ILE A 47 0.90 -8.72 -6.53
CA ILE A 47 0.33 -9.17 -5.26
C ILE A 47 1.22 -8.81 -4.06
N ALA A 48 0.60 -8.39 -2.96
CA ALA A 48 1.28 -8.12 -1.69
C ALA A 48 1.65 -9.39 -0.90
N ASP A 49 2.33 -10.35 -1.55
CA ASP A 49 2.81 -11.61 -0.95
C ASP A 49 4.29 -11.82 -1.27
N ARG A 50 5.12 -11.88 -0.22
CA ARG A 50 6.60 -11.98 -0.32
C ARG A 50 7.08 -13.22 -1.07
N LYS A 51 6.27 -14.28 -1.13
CA LYS A 51 6.62 -15.54 -1.81
C LYS A 51 6.17 -15.56 -3.25
N ARG A 52 5.14 -14.79 -3.60
CA ARG A 52 4.52 -14.79 -4.93
C ARG A 52 4.98 -13.65 -5.82
N ASP A 53 5.49 -12.56 -5.26
CA ASP A 53 5.85 -11.35 -5.99
C ASP A 53 7.24 -10.83 -5.58
N ASN A 54 8.14 -10.68 -6.57
CA ASN A 54 9.51 -10.27 -6.34
C ASN A 54 9.65 -8.76 -6.07
N ASP A 55 8.78 -7.94 -6.65
CA ASP A 55 8.80 -6.49 -6.45
C ASP A 55 8.31 -6.16 -5.05
N TYR A 56 7.26 -6.84 -4.58
CA TYR A 56 6.81 -6.75 -3.20
C TYR A 56 7.86 -7.27 -2.20
N PHE A 57 8.53 -8.39 -2.50
CA PHE A 57 9.66 -8.88 -1.70
C PHE A 57 10.78 -7.85 -1.61
N THR A 58 11.18 -7.26 -2.75
CA THR A 58 12.22 -6.23 -2.81
C THR A 58 11.83 -4.99 -2.02
N TRP A 59 10.57 -4.54 -2.15
CA TRP A 59 10.03 -3.45 -1.35
C TRP A 59 10.11 -3.75 0.14
N CYS A 60 9.70 -4.96 0.59
CA CYS A 60 9.78 -5.41 1.99
C CYS A 60 11.20 -5.29 2.57
N GLN A 61 12.23 -5.54 1.77
CA GLN A 61 13.65 -5.47 2.20
C GLN A 61 14.25 -4.06 2.11
N THR A 62 13.58 -3.11 1.46
CA THR A 62 14.06 -1.74 1.30
C THR A 62 13.90 -0.98 2.62
N GLU A 63 15.01 -0.47 3.19
CA GLU A 63 14.99 0.34 4.42
C GLU A 63 14.24 1.67 4.22
N HIS A 64 14.54 2.38 3.13
CA HIS A 64 13.88 3.64 2.78
C HIS A 64 12.81 3.42 1.71
N LYS A 65 11.61 3.01 2.14
CA LYS A 65 10.48 2.63 1.25
C LYS A 65 10.15 3.66 0.17
N ALA A 66 10.24 4.95 0.49
CA ALA A 66 10.00 6.02 -0.49
C ALA A 66 10.95 5.99 -1.70
N ASN A 67 12.18 5.48 -1.53
CA ASN A 67 13.15 5.36 -2.62
C ASN A 67 12.74 4.30 -3.64
N PHE A 68 12.01 3.26 -3.22
CA PHE A 68 11.51 2.21 -4.10
C PHE A 68 10.59 2.80 -5.19
N PHE A 69 9.69 3.71 -4.80
CA PHE A 69 8.73 4.34 -5.71
C PHE A 69 9.29 5.49 -6.55
N ARG A 70 10.54 5.92 -6.26
CA ARG A 70 11.26 6.97 -7.01
C ARG A 70 10.39 8.22 -7.24
N PHE A 71 9.80 8.75 -6.17
CA PHE A 71 9.07 10.01 -6.25
C PHE A 71 10.01 11.19 -6.52
N GLN A 72 9.52 12.18 -7.28
CA GLN A 72 10.23 13.44 -7.43
C GLN A 72 10.21 14.21 -6.11
N LYS A 73 11.22 15.06 -5.85
CA LYS A 73 11.28 15.87 -4.62
C LYS A 73 10.06 16.77 -4.42
N SER A 74 9.45 17.27 -5.50
CA SER A 74 8.21 18.05 -5.43
C SER A 74 7.00 17.26 -4.90
N CYS A 75 7.10 15.94 -4.84
CA CYS A 75 6.05 15.02 -4.40
C CYS A 75 6.34 14.43 -3.01
N GLU A 76 7.20 15.05 -2.21
CA GLU A 76 7.61 14.52 -0.90
C GLU A 76 6.41 14.32 0.04
N THR A 77 5.48 15.29 0.10
CA THR A 77 4.29 15.22 0.97
C THR A 77 3.32 14.09 0.58
N VAL A 78 3.13 13.84 -0.71
CA VAL A 78 2.31 12.72 -1.19
C VAL A 78 3.02 11.37 -1.03
N ALA A 79 4.35 11.36 -1.16
CA ALA A 79 5.16 10.16 -0.92
C ALA A 79 5.07 9.75 0.55
N GLU A 80 5.24 10.69 1.48
CA GLU A 80 5.05 10.48 2.92
C GLU A 80 3.63 9.97 3.22
N PHE A 81 2.62 10.60 2.63
CA PHE A 81 1.23 10.18 2.78
C PHE A 81 1.03 8.72 2.35
N LEU A 82 1.53 8.37 1.16
CA LEU A 82 1.47 7.02 0.64
C LEU A 82 2.20 6.02 1.54
N MET A 83 3.34 6.39 2.15
CA MET A 83 4.08 5.49 3.05
C MET A 83 3.34 5.21 4.35
N LYS A 84 2.49 6.14 4.81
CA LYS A 84 1.61 5.90 5.96
C LYS A 84 0.49 4.90 5.66
N MET A 85 0.01 4.87 4.41
CA MET A 85 -1.01 3.94 3.95
C MET A 85 -0.43 2.54 3.66
N LEU A 86 0.76 2.50 3.05
CA LEU A 86 1.42 1.25 2.64
C LEU A 86 2.38 0.74 3.73
N GLN A 87 1.83 0.38 4.89
CA GLN A 87 2.58 -0.29 5.96
C GLN A 87 2.27 -1.79 5.98
N ASN A 88 3.34 -2.60 6.06
CA ASN A 88 3.26 -4.05 6.09
C ASN A 88 2.59 -4.56 7.36
N ASP A 89 3.03 -4.05 8.51
CA ASP A 89 2.39 -4.34 9.78
C ASP A 89 1.12 -3.50 9.88
N VAL A 90 -0.02 -4.17 10.06
CA VAL A 90 -1.33 -3.54 10.23
C VAL A 90 -1.33 -2.59 11.43
N ASN A 91 -0.57 -2.90 12.48
CA ASN A 91 -0.49 -2.07 13.69
C ASN A 91 0.33 -0.80 13.50
N GLU A 92 1.20 -0.77 12.49
CA GLU A 92 1.99 0.43 12.13
C GLU A 92 1.30 1.26 11.03
N ARG A 93 0.27 0.70 10.39
CA ARG A 93 -0.51 1.38 9.35
C ARG A 93 -1.35 2.49 9.95
N ALA A 94 -1.36 3.65 9.30
CA ALA A 94 -2.13 4.78 9.76
C ALA A 94 -3.64 4.47 9.80
N THR A 95 -4.31 5.00 10.81
CA THR A 95 -5.77 4.99 10.95
C THR A 95 -6.42 5.96 9.97
N ILE A 96 -7.72 5.79 9.73
CA ILE A 96 -8.47 6.70 8.85
C ILE A 96 -8.43 8.16 9.35
N ASP A 97 -8.46 8.39 10.66
CA ASP A 97 -8.39 9.73 11.23
C ASP A 97 -7.04 10.39 10.96
N GLU A 98 -5.94 9.64 11.08
CA GLU A 98 -4.59 10.12 10.75
C GLU A 98 -4.41 10.37 9.26
N ILE A 99 -5.01 9.54 8.40
CA ILE A 99 -5.03 9.73 6.95
C ILE A 99 -5.79 11.00 6.59
N LEU A 100 -7.00 11.20 7.15
CA LEU A 100 -7.81 12.37 6.88
C LEU A 100 -7.16 13.66 7.40
N ALA A 101 -6.42 13.60 8.51
CA ALA A 101 -5.70 14.73 9.07
C ALA A 101 -4.35 15.02 8.37
N HIS A 102 -3.95 14.23 7.38
CA HIS A 102 -2.63 14.38 6.76
C HIS A 102 -2.51 15.68 5.94
N GLN A 103 -1.35 16.34 6.05
CA GLN A 103 -1.08 17.63 5.40
C GLN A 103 -1.36 17.64 3.90
N TRP A 104 -1.10 16.53 3.19
CA TRP A 104 -1.32 16.43 1.75
C TRP A 104 -2.80 16.47 1.36
N LEU A 105 -3.68 15.90 2.21
CA LEU A 105 -5.12 15.87 1.95
C LEU A 105 -5.79 17.19 2.38
N GLN A 106 -5.21 17.89 3.35
CA GLN A 106 -5.71 19.14 3.91
C GLN A 106 -5.24 20.40 3.14
N GLN A 107 -4.61 20.25 1.97
CA GLN A 107 -4.15 21.37 1.14
C GLN A 107 -5.29 22.12 0.45
#